data_AF-A0A534Y255-F1
#
_entry.id   AF-A0A534Y255-F1
#
_cell.length_a   1.000
_cell.length_b   1.000
_cell.length_c   1.000
_cell.angle_alpha   90.00
_cell.angle_beta   90.00
_cell.angle_gamma   90.00
#
_symmetry.space_group_name_H-M   'P 1'
#
loop_
_entity.id
_entity.type
_entity.pdbx_description
1 polymer ?
#
loop_
_entity_poly.entity_id
_entity_poly.type
_entity_poly.pdbx_seq_one_letter_code
_entity_poly.pdbx_strand_id
1 'polypeptide(L)'
;MTRDDILRAQIPHTLREADFPALGELYRGKVRDNFSKGGRIVMVTTDRLSAFDRVLTTIPFKGEVLNRITAFWFEKTKDVAPNHLQDVPDPSVLVVRKLRPLSLEMVVRGYLTGSLWRDFQAGRGAKAYGIELPAGMKKDQQFENPILTPSTKEEVGKHDLPISPAELVARGSVTQRQWDEIAQYALALFAKGQSWAKTRGLILVDTKYEFGVDESGKIFLIDEIHTPDSSRYWIADGSEQRFAKGEDQKMLDKEFFRQWLIRERGYQGDGPLPAIPDAVRAELAGKYVELAEKLTGEEPRLEVGDTRARIERALRAKKYL
;
A
#
# COMPACT_ATOMS: atom_id res chain seq x y z
N MET A 1 5.46 26.76 -13.90
CA MET A 1 5.99 26.14 -12.67
C MET A 1 6.53 24.78 -13.05
N THR A 2 7.74 24.44 -12.61
CA THR A 2 8.29 23.08 -12.75
C THR A 2 7.52 22.12 -11.83
N ARG A 3 7.70 20.80 -12.03
CA ARG A 3 7.12 19.80 -11.11
C ARG A 3 7.59 20.03 -9.66
N ASP A 4 8.87 20.31 -9.46
CA ASP A 4 9.43 20.60 -8.13
C ASP A 4 8.79 21.84 -7.50
N ASP A 5 8.55 22.90 -8.27
CA ASP A 5 7.85 24.11 -7.79
C ASP A 5 6.44 23.78 -7.29
N ILE A 6 5.69 22.96 -8.06
CA ILE A 6 4.33 22.53 -7.69
C ILE A 6 4.34 21.70 -6.41
N LEU A 7 5.25 20.74 -6.29
CA LEU A 7 5.37 19.88 -5.12
C LEU A 7 5.71 20.69 -3.86
N ARG A 8 6.65 21.64 -3.95
CA ARG A 8 7.00 22.54 -2.84
C ARG A 8 5.86 23.47 -2.47
N ALA A 9 5.18 24.06 -3.45
CA ALA A 9 4.07 24.97 -3.22
C ALA A 9 2.89 24.29 -2.52
N GLN A 10 2.72 22.97 -2.66
CA GLN A 10 1.66 22.22 -1.99
C GLN A 10 1.93 21.89 -0.51
N ILE A 11 3.18 21.97 -0.05
CA ILE A 11 3.55 21.62 1.33
C ILE A 11 2.67 22.25 2.42
N PRO A 12 2.40 23.58 2.42
CA PRO A 12 1.55 24.21 3.43
C PRO A 12 0.07 23.79 3.34
N HIS A 13 -0.34 23.15 2.25
CA HIS A 13 -1.70 22.74 1.98
C HIS A 13 -1.95 21.23 2.16
N THR A 14 -0.96 20.50 2.66
CA THR A 14 -1.07 19.05 2.89
C THR A 14 -2.18 18.71 3.90
N LEU A 15 -2.91 17.64 3.64
CA LEU A 15 -3.93 17.14 4.55
C LEU A 15 -3.28 16.21 5.59
N ARG A 16 -3.17 16.67 6.83
CA ARG A 16 -2.74 15.79 7.93
C ARG A 16 -3.89 14.95 8.46
N GLU A 17 -5.05 15.53 8.66
CA GLU A 17 -6.24 14.88 9.21
C GLU A 17 -7.48 15.41 8.46
N ALA A 18 -8.39 14.50 8.13
CA ALA A 18 -9.72 14.84 7.65
C ALA A 18 -10.65 14.93 8.84
N ASP A 19 -11.42 16.03 8.93
CA ASP A 19 -12.41 16.25 9.97
C ASP A 19 -13.74 16.64 9.32
N PHE A 20 -14.53 15.61 9.04
CA PHE A 20 -15.83 15.68 8.37
C PHE A 20 -16.88 14.87 9.16
N PRO A 21 -17.26 15.31 10.37
CA PRO A 21 -18.10 14.51 11.29
C PRO A 21 -19.47 14.14 10.71
N ALA A 22 -20.00 14.93 9.76
CA ALA A 22 -21.25 14.62 9.06
C ALA A 22 -21.22 13.30 8.25
N LEU A 23 -20.02 12.81 7.90
CA LEU A 23 -19.81 11.57 7.16
C LEU A 23 -19.97 10.30 8.02
N GLY A 24 -20.04 10.42 9.36
CA GLY A 24 -20.29 9.31 10.27
C GLY A 24 -19.13 9.00 11.22
N GLU A 25 -19.06 7.76 11.68
CA GLU A 25 -18.07 7.28 12.65
C GLU A 25 -16.67 7.31 12.05
N LEU A 26 -15.73 8.00 12.72
CA LEU A 26 -14.35 8.14 12.28
C LEU A 26 -13.48 7.00 12.83
N TYR A 27 -12.81 6.29 11.92
CA TYR A 27 -11.67 5.44 12.21
C TYR A 27 -10.41 6.00 11.54
N ARG A 28 -9.39 6.35 12.34
CA ARG A 28 -8.13 6.92 11.86
C ARG A 28 -7.03 5.86 11.83
N GLY A 29 -6.61 5.49 10.63
CA GLY A 29 -5.40 4.68 10.41
C GLY A 29 -4.15 5.54 10.23
N LYS A 30 -3.00 4.90 9.98
CA LYS A 30 -1.71 5.59 9.74
C LYS A 30 -1.79 6.61 8.59
N VAL A 31 -2.49 6.26 7.51
CA VAL A 31 -2.56 7.06 6.26
C VAL A 31 -3.98 7.48 5.88
N ARG A 32 -5.01 6.75 6.30
CA ARG A 32 -6.40 7.01 5.91
C ARG A 32 -7.27 7.39 7.10
N ASP A 33 -8.18 8.33 6.86
CA ASP A 33 -9.28 8.66 7.76
C ASP A 33 -10.57 8.11 7.13
N ASN A 34 -11.20 7.14 7.79
CA ASN A 34 -12.37 6.42 7.28
C ASN A 34 -13.61 6.86 8.03
N PHE A 35 -14.64 7.29 7.30
CA PHE A 35 -15.91 7.72 7.87
C PHE A 35 -17.02 6.73 7.49
N SER A 36 -17.58 6.03 8.48
CA SER A 36 -18.59 5.00 8.25
C SER A 36 -19.99 5.48 8.59
N LYS A 37 -20.94 5.31 7.65
CA LYS A 37 -22.36 5.62 7.88
C LYS A 37 -23.24 4.69 7.04
N GLY A 38 -24.10 3.93 7.72
CA GLY A 38 -24.91 2.89 7.07
C GLY A 38 -24.02 1.84 6.38
N GLY A 39 -24.38 1.44 5.16
CA GLY A 39 -23.65 0.45 4.34
C GLY A 39 -22.44 0.99 3.55
N ARG A 40 -21.89 2.15 3.94
CA ARG A 40 -20.85 2.86 3.18
C ARG A 40 -19.72 3.36 4.08
N ILE A 41 -18.52 3.44 3.50
CA ILE A 41 -17.37 4.13 4.07
C ILE A 41 -16.89 5.19 3.09
N VAL A 42 -16.69 6.42 3.56
CA VAL A 42 -15.92 7.44 2.82
C VAL A 42 -14.49 7.37 3.33
N MET A 43 -13.59 6.89 2.48
CA MET A 43 -12.17 6.71 2.78
C MET A 43 -11.41 7.93 2.27
N VAL A 44 -10.89 8.75 3.17
CA VAL A 44 -10.02 9.89 2.82
C VAL A 44 -8.57 9.48 3.00
N THR A 45 -7.84 9.35 1.90
CA THR A 45 -6.39 9.09 1.93
C THR A 45 -5.67 10.40 2.18
N THR A 46 -5.02 10.52 3.33
CA THR A 46 -4.34 11.76 3.73
C THR A 46 -2.91 11.80 3.22
N ASP A 47 -2.26 12.95 3.39
CA ASP A 47 -0.86 13.14 3.01
C ASP A 47 0.10 12.58 4.05
N ARG A 48 -0.39 11.95 5.13
CA ARG A 48 0.44 11.38 6.19
C ARG A 48 1.42 10.34 5.65
N LEU A 49 2.65 10.46 6.12
CA LEU A 49 3.72 9.52 5.91
C LEU A 49 4.08 8.84 7.22
N SER A 50 3.98 7.51 7.25
CA SER A 50 4.47 6.70 8.36
C SER A 50 5.74 5.96 7.99
N ALA A 51 6.67 5.85 8.94
CA ALA A 51 7.78 4.90 8.92
C ALA A 51 8.06 4.47 10.37
N PHE A 52 8.59 3.26 10.56
CA PHE A 52 8.82 2.68 11.89
C PHE A 52 7.57 2.73 12.79
N ASP A 53 6.41 2.42 12.20
CA ASP A 53 5.10 2.42 12.85
C ASP A 53 4.62 3.76 13.46
N ARG A 54 5.30 4.87 13.15
CA ARG A 54 4.94 6.22 13.60
C ARG A 54 4.58 7.11 12.42
N VAL A 55 3.58 7.98 12.59
CA VAL A 55 3.29 9.05 11.62
C VAL A 55 4.32 10.16 11.83
N LEU A 56 5.10 10.46 10.79
CA LEU A 56 6.26 11.34 10.90
C LEU A 56 6.01 12.74 10.36
N THR A 57 5.42 12.83 9.17
CA THR A 57 5.17 14.11 8.49
C THR A 57 4.04 13.94 7.46
N THR A 58 3.79 14.96 6.66
CA THR A 58 2.95 14.89 5.46
C THR A 58 3.77 15.07 4.19
N ILE A 59 3.35 14.46 3.09
CA ILE A 59 4.00 14.52 1.78
C ILE A 59 3.02 15.14 0.78
N PRO A 60 3.39 16.22 0.07
CA PRO A 60 2.49 16.90 -0.86
C PRO A 60 1.94 15.93 -1.91
N PHE A 61 0.62 15.99 -2.14
CA PHE A 61 -0.13 15.15 -3.08
C PHE A 61 -0.10 13.63 -2.82
N LYS A 62 0.48 13.15 -1.72
CA LYS A 62 0.59 11.72 -1.46
C LYS A 62 -0.78 11.04 -1.41
N GLY A 63 -1.75 11.65 -0.73
CA GLY A 63 -3.08 11.08 -0.59
C GLY A 63 -3.76 10.89 -1.95
N GLU A 64 -3.67 11.91 -2.80
CA GLU A 64 -4.19 11.89 -4.16
C GLU A 64 -3.49 10.83 -5.03
N VAL A 65 -2.17 10.76 -5.00
CA VAL A 65 -1.40 9.83 -5.81
C VAL A 65 -1.74 8.37 -5.46
N LEU A 66 -1.75 8.03 -4.18
CA LEU A 66 -2.08 6.68 -3.72
C LEU A 66 -3.49 6.26 -4.13
N ASN A 67 -4.44 7.19 -4.00
CA ASN A 67 -5.84 6.96 -4.27
C ASN A 67 -6.11 6.82 -5.79
N ARG A 68 -5.41 7.60 -6.63
CA ARG A 68 -5.42 7.42 -8.09
C ARG A 68 -4.91 6.03 -8.51
N ILE A 69 -3.79 5.58 -7.94
CA ILE A 69 -3.24 4.24 -8.21
C ILE A 69 -4.25 3.17 -7.80
N THR A 70 -4.84 3.31 -6.61
CA THR A 70 -5.86 2.38 -6.10
C THR A 70 -7.08 2.30 -7.02
N ALA A 71 -7.65 3.44 -7.41
CA ALA A 71 -8.80 3.50 -8.32
C ALA A 71 -8.49 2.89 -9.70
N PHE A 72 -7.30 3.19 -10.25
CA PHE A 72 -6.81 2.59 -11.48
C PHE A 72 -6.77 1.06 -11.40
N TRP A 73 -6.22 0.51 -10.31
CA TRP A 73 -6.11 -0.94 -10.14
C TRP A 73 -7.43 -1.63 -9.85
N PHE A 74 -8.35 -0.99 -9.12
CA PHE A 74 -9.70 -1.52 -8.94
C PHE A 74 -10.42 -1.67 -10.27
N GLU A 75 -10.34 -0.69 -11.16
CA GLU A 75 -10.91 -0.80 -12.50
C GLU A 75 -10.20 -1.87 -13.34
N LYS A 76 -8.86 -1.91 -13.27
CA LYS A 76 -8.05 -2.82 -14.06
C LYS A 76 -8.14 -4.29 -13.65
N THR A 77 -8.56 -4.56 -12.42
CA THR A 77 -8.62 -5.92 -11.85
C THR A 77 -10.05 -6.38 -11.53
N LYS A 78 -11.08 -5.62 -11.94
CA LYS A 78 -12.49 -5.96 -11.67
C LYS A 78 -12.96 -7.30 -12.26
N ASP A 79 -12.28 -7.77 -13.30
CA ASP A 79 -12.47 -9.09 -13.94
C ASP A 79 -11.80 -10.24 -13.16
N VAL A 80 -10.89 -9.91 -12.24
CA VAL A 80 -10.15 -10.89 -11.42
C VAL A 80 -10.81 -11.09 -10.07
N ALA A 81 -11.11 -10.01 -9.36
CA ALA A 81 -11.77 -10.05 -8.06
C ALA A 81 -12.75 -8.88 -7.94
N PRO A 82 -13.96 -9.10 -7.37
CA PRO A 82 -14.85 -8.00 -7.05
C PRO A 82 -14.20 -7.13 -5.97
N ASN A 83 -14.35 -5.81 -6.07
CA ASN A 83 -13.82 -4.87 -5.09
C ASN A 83 -14.94 -4.00 -4.50
N HIS A 84 -14.62 -3.28 -3.43
CA HIS A 84 -15.61 -2.48 -2.70
C HIS A 84 -15.85 -1.06 -3.24
N LEU A 85 -15.19 -0.64 -4.33
CA LEU A 85 -15.29 0.73 -4.85
C LEU A 85 -16.71 1.04 -5.36
N GLN A 86 -17.23 2.22 -5.04
CA GLN A 86 -18.52 2.72 -5.52
C GLN A 86 -18.42 4.07 -6.25
N ASP A 87 -17.59 5.00 -5.76
CA ASP A 87 -17.39 6.32 -6.38
C ASP A 87 -16.02 6.89 -5.98
N VAL A 88 -15.55 7.88 -6.74
CA VAL A 88 -14.30 8.62 -6.51
C VAL A 88 -14.61 10.12 -6.63
N PRO A 89 -15.18 10.75 -5.57
CA PRO A 89 -15.64 12.13 -5.66
C PRO A 89 -14.49 13.14 -5.77
N ASP A 90 -13.33 12.82 -5.20
CA ASP A 90 -12.10 13.62 -5.20
C ASP A 90 -10.89 12.69 -5.45
N PRO A 91 -9.79 13.18 -6.05
CA PRO A 91 -8.61 12.36 -6.26
C PRO A 91 -8.01 11.72 -5.00
N SER A 92 -8.32 12.22 -3.79
CA SER A 92 -7.88 11.66 -2.50
C SER A 92 -8.96 10.85 -1.76
N VAL A 93 -10.14 10.64 -2.36
CA VAL A 93 -11.30 10.03 -1.69
C VAL A 93 -11.84 8.85 -2.48
N LEU A 94 -12.00 7.70 -1.81
CA LEU A 94 -12.84 6.61 -2.29
C LEU A 94 -14.12 6.55 -1.47
N VAL A 95 -15.24 6.35 -2.14
CA VAL A 95 -16.47 5.92 -1.51
C VAL A 95 -16.64 4.44 -1.79
N VAL A 96 -16.74 3.66 -0.72
CA VAL A 96 -16.72 2.21 -0.79
C VAL A 96 -17.87 1.58 -0.02
N ARG A 97 -18.24 0.37 -0.42
CA ARG A 97 -19.18 -0.47 0.33
C ARG A 97 -18.58 -0.83 1.68
N LYS A 98 -19.35 -0.67 2.75
CA LYS A 98 -18.99 -1.20 4.07
C LYS A 98 -19.13 -2.72 4.03
N LEU A 99 -18.03 -3.42 4.25
CA LEU A 99 -17.95 -4.87 4.31
C LEU A 99 -17.37 -5.28 5.66
N ARG A 100 -17.63 -6.51 6.09
CA ARG A 100 -16.96 -7.05 7.28
C ARG A 100 -15.55 -7.47 6.88
N PRO A 101 -14.48 -6.82 7.40
CA PRO A 101 -13.12 -7.20 7.06
C PRO A 101 -12.80 -8.59 7.61
N LEU A 102 -12.02 -9.37 6.87
CA LEU A 102 -11.36 -10.55 7.39
C LEU A 102 -10.06 -10.12 8.06
N SER A 103 -9.78 -10.61 9.28
CA SER A 103 -8.57 -10.29 10.04
C SER A 103 -7.34 -11.03 9.48
N LEU A 104 -7.03 -10.76 8.21
CA LEU A 104 -6.01 -11.43 7.42
C LEU A 104 -5.33 -10.41 6.51
N GLU A 105 -4.03 -10.22 6.70
CA GLU A 105 -3.18 -9.53 5.74
C GLU A 105 -2.58 -10.57 4.78
N MET A 106 -2.99 -10.51 3.52
CA MET A 106 -2.53 -11.46 2.50
C MET A 106 -1.35 -10.87 1.73
N VAL A 107 -0.13 -11.18 2.16
CA VAL A 107 1.07 -10.77 1.43
C VAL A 107 1.44 -11.81 0.38
N VAL A 108 1.58 -11.38 -0.87
CA VAL A 108 2.10 -12.17 -1.98
C VAL A 108 3.50 -11.70 -2.32
N ARG A 109 4.45 -12.63 -2.46
CA ARG A 109 5.86 -12.32 -2.73
C ARG A 109 6.34 -13.02 -3.98
N GLY A 110 6.86 -12.25 -4.94
CA GLY A 110 7.55 -12.76 -6.12
C GLY A 110 9.06 -12.89 -5.94
N TYR A 111 9.63 -12.24 -4.92
CA TYR A 111 11.09 -12.20 -4.68
C TYR A 111 11.44 -12.34 -3.20
N LEU A 112 12.60 -12.91 -2.92
CA LEU A 112 13.16 -13.04 -1.57
C LEU A 112 13.85 -11.74 -1.14
N THR A 113 13.09 -10.82 -0.55
CA THR A 113 13.60 -9.53 -0.08
C THR A 113 12.97 -9.11 1.26
N GLY A 114 13.32 -7.92 1.76
CA GLY A 114 12.68 -7.28 2.90
C GLY A 114 12.75 -8.10 4.21
N SER A 115 11.61 -8.25 4.91
CA SER A 115 11.54 -9.05 6.14
C SER A 115 11.84 -10.53 5.90
N LEU A 116 11.34 -11.10 4.81
CA LEU A 116 11.55 -12.52 4.52
C LEU A 116 13.02 -12.85 4.26
N TRP A 117 13.77 -11.96 3.59
CA TRP A 117 15.22 -12.12 3.45
C TRP A 117 15.94 -12.10 4.80
N ARG A 118 15.57 -11.20 5.72
CA ARG A 118 16.15 -11.15 7.07
C ARG A 118 15.87 -12.44 7.86
N ASP A 119 14.65 -12.98 7.74
CA ASP A 119 14.29 -14.26 8.36
C ASP A 119 15.05 -15.44 7.75
N PHE A 120 15.24 -15.45 6.42
CA PHE A 120 16.04 -16.45 5.74
C PHE A 120 17.52 -16.41 6.17
N GLN A 121 18.14 -15.23 6.22
CA GLN A 121 19.51 -15.06 6.71
C GLN A 121 19.68 -15.50 8.17
N ALA A 122 18.65 -15.30 9.00
CA ALA A 122 18.65 -15.74 10.40
C ALA A 122 18.31 -17.23 10.60
N GLY A 123 18.20 -18.02 9.52
CA GLY A 123 17.89 -19.45 9.57
C GLY A 123 16.42 -19.79 9.85
N ARG A 124 15.53 -18.79 9.96
CA ARG A 124 14.08 -19.00 10.15
C ARG A 124 13.37 -19.33 8.84
N GLY A 125 13.78 -18.71 7.73
CA GLY A 125 13.17 -18.91 6.42
C GLY A 125 11.69 -18.51 6.36
N ALA A 126 10.87 -19.28 5.67
CA ALA A 126 9.42 -19.07 5.54
C ALA A 126 8.58 -20.06 6.38
N LYS A 127 9.19 -20.74 7.36
CA LYS A 127 8.56 -21.82 8.14
C LYS A 127 7.29 -21.38 8.87
N ALA A 128 7.22 -20.13 9.33
CA ALA A 128 6.04 -19.58 10.00
C ALA A 128 4.79 -19.54 9.08
N TYR A 129 4.99 -19.56 7.76
CA TYR A 129 3.93 -19.63 6.77
C TYR A 129 3.66 -21.07 6.28
N GLY A 130 4.36 -22.06 6.83
CA GLY A 130 4.32 -23.45 6.37
C GLY A 130 5.10 -23.70 5.07
N ILE A 131 6.10 -22.86 4.75
CA ILE A 131 6.84 -22.93 3.49
C ILE A 131 8.32 -23.24 3.76
N GLU A 132 8.85 -24.22 3.04
CA GLU A 132 10.29 -24.49 2.98
C GLU A 132 10.92 -23.75 1.81
N LEU A 133 11.96 -22.96 2.09
CA LEU A 133 12.72 -22.26 1.06
C LEU A 133 13.97 -23.07 0.71
N PRO A 134 14.34 -23.19 -0.59
CA PRO A 134 15.59 -23.81 -0.99
C PRO A 134 16.81 -23.23 -0.26
N ALA A 135 17.79 -24.09 0.03
CA ALA A 135 19.07 -23.64 0.58
C ALA A 135 19.84 -22.80 -0.46
N GLY A 136 20.67 -21.87 0.01
CA GLY A 136 21.56 -21.09 -0.85
C GLY A 136 20.89 -20.00 -1.70
N MET A 137 19.60 -19.69 -1.45
CA MET A 137 18.95 -18.56 -2.11
C MET A 137 19.68 -17.24 -1.80
N LYS A 138 19.65 -16.32 -2.78
CA LYS A 138 20.30 -15.00 -2.69
C LYS A 138 19.28 -13.90 -2.41
N LYS A 139 19.74 -12.78 -1.86
CA LYS A 139 18.94 -11.56 -1.70
C LYS A 139 18.39 -11.14 -3.06
N ASP A 140 17.12 -10.77 -3.09
CA ASP A 140 16.41 -10.30 -4.29
C ASP A 140 16.23 -11.37 -5.39
N GLN A 141 16.42 -12.66 -5.05
CA GLN A 141 16.15 -13.76 -5.97
C GLN A 141 14.65 -13.94 -6.20
N GLN A 142 14.26 -14.09 -7.47
CA GLN A 142 12.88 -14.38 -7.85
C GLN A 142 12.48 -15.82 -7.44
N PHE A 143 11.27 -16.00 -6.93
CA PHE A 143 10.69 -17.32 -6.73
C PHE A 143 10.19 -17.89 -8.05
N GLU A 144 10.25 -19.23 -8.20
CA GLU A 144 9.66 -19.92 -9.36
C GLU A 144 8.16 -19.63 -9.48
N ASN A 145 7.45 -19.70 -8.35
CA ASN A 145 6.07 -19.29 -8.21
C ASN A 145 5.94 -18.31 -7.04
N PRO A 146 5.13 -17.24 -7.15
CA PRO A 146 4.89 -16.35 -6.02
C PRO A 146 4.35 -17.12 -4.80
N ILE A 147 4.83 -16.75 -3.62
CA ILE A 147 4.43 -17.39 -2.36
C ILE A 147 3.46 -16.52 -1.57
N LEU A 148 2.60 -17.16 -0.80
CA LEU A 148 1.68 -16.51 0.14
C LEU A 148 2.31 -16.51 1.53
N THR A 149 2.42 -15.34 2.14
CA THR A 149 2.94 -15.18 3.51
C THR A 149 1.94 -14.39 4.34
N PRO A 150 0.82 -15.00 4.74
CA PRO A 150 -0.23 -14.29 5.46
C PRO A 150 0.20 -13.93 6.88
N SER A 151 -0.40 -12.87 7.41
CA SER A 151 -0.31 -12.51 8.83
C SER A 151 -1.69 -12.17 9.40
N THR A 152 -1.82 -12.35 10.71
CA THR A 152 -3.00 -11.90 11.46
C THR A 152 -2.78 -10.47 11.97
N LYS A 153 -3.84 -9.65 11.93
CA LYS A 153 -3.85 -8.33 12.57
C LYS A 153 -4.07 -8.52 14.07
N GLU A 154 -3.07 -8.19 14.86
CA GLU A 154 -3.21 -8.05 16.32
C GLU A 154 -3.74 -6.64 16.69
N GLU A 155 -4.09 -6.44 17.96
CA GLU A 155 -4.54 -5.14 18.48
C GLU A 155 -3.55 -4.00 18.17
N VAL A 156 -4.09 -2.77 18.04
CA VAL A 156 -3.32 -1.56 17.73
C VAL A 156 -2.11 -1.41 18.67
N GLY A 157 -0.90 -1.52 18.11
CA GLY A 157 0.37 -1.39 18.85
C GLY A 157 1.20 -2.67 18.92
N LYS A 158 0.67 -3.82 18.48
CA LYS A 158 1.44 -5.07 18.29
C LYS A 158 1.79 -5.26 16.80
N HIS A 159 2.89 -5.96 16.53
CA HIS A 159 3.28 -6.32 15.17
C HIS A 159 2.40 -7.45 14.63
N ASP A 160 2.09 -7.42 13.33
CA ASP A 160 1.37 -8.51 12.66
C ASP A 160 2.15 -9.82 12.80
N LEU A 161 1.44 -10.90 13.14
CA LEU A 161 2.05 -12.20 13.39
C LEU A 161 1.94 -13.08 12.15
N PRO A 162 3.08 -13.55 11.59
CA PRO A 162 3.12 -14.61 10.58
C PRO A 162 2.29 -15.81 11.01
N ILE A 163 1.52 -16.38 10.08
CA ILE A 163 0.68 -17.55 10.34
C ILE A 163 0.66 -18.46 9.11
N SER A 164 0.49 -19.77 9.32
CA SER A 164 0.32 -20.70 8.21
C SER A 164 -1.15 -20.77 7.74
N PRO A 165 -1.41 -21.11 6.47
CA PRO A 165 -2.76 -21.35 5.96
C PRO A 165 -3.54 -22.38 6.78
N ALA A 166 -2.90 -23.50 7.12
CA ALA A 166 -3.52 -24.57 7.91
C ALA A 166 -3.96 -24.07 9.29
N GLU A 167 -3.14 -23.21 9.91
CA GLU A 167 -3.45 -22.65 11.22
C GLU A 167 -4.56 -21.58 11.16
N LEU A 168 -4.61 -20.76 10.11
CA LEU A 168 -5.71 -19.82 9.87
C LEU A 168 -7.07 -20.53 9.82
N VAL A 169 -7.12 -21.67 9.12
CA VAL A 169 -8.34 -22.48 9.00
C VAL A 169 -8.65 -23.20 10.32
N ALA A 170 -7.65 -23.79 10.97
CA ALA A 170 -7.82 -24.50 12.24
C ALA A 170 -8.35 -23.60 13.37
N ARG A 171 -7.93 -22.32 13.40
CA ARG A 171 -8.39 -21.33 14.37
C ARG A 171 -9.77 -20.73 14.03
N GLY A 172 -10.35 -21.06 12.88
CA GLY A 172 -11.63 -20.52 12.44
C GLY A 172 -11.59 -19.06 11.98
N SER A 173 -10.39 -18.50 11.73
CA SER A 173 -10.24 -17.13 11.20
C SER A 173 -10.85 -17.00 9.80
N VAL A 174 -10.73 -18.06 9.01
CA VAL A 174 -11.38 -18.25 7.70
C VAL A 174 -11.76 -19.72 7.52
N THR A 175 -12.79 -19.99 6.73
CA THR A 175 -13.08 -21.37 6.27
C THR A 175 -12.09 -21.79 5.18
N GLN A 176 -11.93 -23.10 4.95
CA GLN A 176 -11.09 -23.62 3.85
C GLN A 176 -11.51 -23.02 2.50
N ARG A 177 -12.82 -22.99 2.22
CA ARG A 177 -13.37 -22.39 0.98
C ARG A 177 -12.97 -20.93 0.83
N GLN A 178 -13.05 -20.14 1.90
CA GLN A 178 -12.64 -18.73 1.87
C GLN A 178 -11.14 -18.60 1.64
N TRP A 179 -10.33 -19.44 2.30
CA TRP A 179 -8.88 -19.44 2.08
C TRP A 179 -8.54 -19.71 0.60
N ASP A 180 -9.11 -20.76 0.01
CA ASP A 180 -8.83 -21.14 -1.37
C ASP A 180 -9.21 -20.00 -2.35
N GLU A 181 -10.38 -19.39 -2.16
CA GLU A 181 -10.85 -18.26 -2.97
C GLU A 181 -9.96 -17.01 -2.80
N ILE A 182 -9.58 -16.67 -1.56
CA ILE A 182 -8.68 -15.54 -1.27
C ILE A 182 -7.28 -15.79 -1.87
N ALA A 183 -6.74 -16.98 -1.72
CA ALA A 183 -5.44 -17.36 -2.28
C ALA A 183 -5.44 -17.25 -3.81
N GLN A 184 -6.50 -17.74 -4.45
CA GLN A 184 -6.69 -17.62 -5.90
C GLN A 184 -6.76 -16.14 -6.33
N TYR A 185 -7.58 -15.31 -5.67
CA TYR A 185 -7.66 -13.89 -5.99
C TYR A 185 -6.31 -13.20 -5.79
N ALA A 186 -5.64 -13.40 -4.65
CA ALA A 186 -4.38 -12.75 -4.34
C ALA A 186 -3.28 -13.07 -5.37
N LEU A 187 -3.14 -14.34 -5.76
CA LEU A 187 -2.17 -14.76 -6.77
C LEU A 187 -2.53 -14.21 -8.16
N ALA A 188 -3.81 -14.25 -8.56
CA ALA A 188 -4.25 -13.74 -9.85
C ALA A 188 -4.12 -12.21 -9.96
N LEU A 189 -4.45 -11.48 -8.89
CA LEU A 189 -4.23 -10.03 -8.78
C LEU A 189 -2.74 -9.73 -8.91
N PHE A 190 -1.89 -10.49 -8.23
CA PHE A 190 -0.44 -10.28 -8.25
C PHE A 190 0.15 -10.54 -9.63
N ALA A 191 -0.26 -11.63 -10.29
CA ALA A 191 0.16 -11.95 -11.65
C ALA A 191 -0.24 -10.86 -12.66
N LYS A 192 -1.49 -10.35 -12.57
CA LYS A 192 -1.96 -9.23 -13.40
C LYS A 192 -1.18 -7.95 -13.11
N GLY A 193 -0.88 -7.68 -11.84
CA GLY A 193 -0.02 -6.60 -11.39
C GLY A 193 1.38 -6.67 -11.99
N GLN A 194 2.03 -7.83 -11.91
CA GLN A 194 3.36 -8.08 -12.47
C GLN A 194 3.39 -7.92 -13.99
N SER A 195 2.42 -8.52 -14.69
CA SER A 195 2.30 -8.42 -16.14
C SER A 195 2.23 -6.96 -16.60
N TRP A 196 1.38 -6.17 -15.96
CA TRP A 196 1.25 -4.76 -16.28
C TRP A 196 2.48 -3.94 -15.89
N ALA A 197 3.01 -4.11 -14.66
CA ALA A 197 4.21 -3.41 -14.20
C ALA A 197 5.38 -3.61 -15.18
N LYS A 198 5.54 -4.83 -15.71
CA LYS A 198 6.55 -5.14 -16.74
C LYS A 198 6.40 -4.28 -17.99
N THR A 199 5.18 -4.05 -18.48
CA THR A 199 4.93 -3.16 -19.64
C THR A 199 5.28 -1.70 -19.34
N ARG A 200 5.42 -1.34 -18.07
CA ARG A 200 5.74 0.02 -17.59
C ARG A 200 7.20 0.15 -17.13
N GLY A 201 8.06 -0.85 -17.40
CA GLY A 201 9.46 -0.84 -16.99
C GLY A 201 9.66 -1.01 -15.49
N LEU A 202 8.70 -1.62 -14.81
CA LEU A 202 8.69 -1.86 -13.37
C LEU A 202 8.61 -3.36 -13.07
N ILE A 203 9.07 -3.75 -11.89
CA ILE A 203 8.89 -5.08 -11.32
C ILE A 203 8.06 -4.94 -10.06
N LEU A 204 6.87 -5.58 -10.03
CA LEU A 204 6.09 -5.71 -8.81
C LEU A 204 6.65 -6.89 -7.99
N VAL A 205 7.27 -6.55 -6.87
CA VAL A 205 8.14 -7.45 -6.09
C VAL A 205 7.34 -8.25 -5.07
N ASP A 206 6.55 -7.53 -4.29
CA ASP A 206 5.59 -8.07 -3.34
C ASP A 206 4.46 -7.06 -3.12
N THR A 207 3.34 -7.54 -2.59
CA THR A 207 2.20 -6.69 -2.24
C THR A 207 1.38 -7.29 -1.13
N LYS A 208 0.72 -6.44 -0.36
CA LYS A 208 -0.31 -6.82 0.61
C LYS A 208 -1.70 -6.60 0.03
N TYR A 209 -2.61 -7.53 0.30
CA TYR A 209 -4.04 -7.37 0.06
C TYR A 209 -4.83 -7.55 1.36
N GLU A 210 -5.99 -6.90 1.40
CA GLU A 210 -7.00 -7.13 2.44
C GLU A 210 -8.32 -7.52 1.78
N PHE A 211 -9.08 -8.39 2.45
CA PHE A 211 -10.34 -8.90 1.95
C PHE A 211 -11.45 -8.67 2.98
N GLY A 212 -12.65 -8.42 2.48
CA GLY A 212 -13.87 -8.33 3.26
C GLY A 212 -14.94 -9.25 2.71
N VAL A 213 -15.98 -9.49 3.51
CA VAL A 213 -17.14 -10.27 3.11
C VAL A 213 -18.43 -9.48 3.28
N ASP A 214 -19.38 -9.73 2.38
CA ASP A 214 -20.76 -9.24 2.54
C ASP A 214 -21.61 -10.21 3.38
N GLU A 215 -22.89 -9.88 3.53
CA GLU A 215 -23.86 -10.67 4.32
C GLU A 215 -24.09 -12.08 3.75
N SER A 216 -23.87 -12.29 2.45
CA SER A 216 -23.96 -13.59 1.80
C SER A 216 -22.68 -14.44 1.94
N GLY A 217 -21.61 -13.84 2.49
CA GLY A 217 -20.30 -14.46 2.57
C GLY A 217 -19.48 -14.36 1.29
N LYS A 218 -19.88 -13.53 0.32
CA LYS A 218 -19.09 -13.26 -0.89
C LYS A 218 -17.88 -12.41 -0.54
N ILE A 219 -16.70 -12.81 -1.04
CA ILE A 219 -15.43 -12.14 -0.81
C ILE A 219 -15.26 -10.95 -1.76
N PHE A 220 -14.72 -9.85 -1.25
CA PHE A 220 -14.33 -8.68 -2.02
C PHE A 220 -12.93 -8.23 -1.61
N LEU A 221 -12.16 -7.75 -2.58
CA LEU A 221 -10.96 -6.96 -2.33
C LEU A 221 -11.36 -5.61 -1.70
N ILE A 222 -10.73 -5.27 -0.59
CA ILE A 222 -10.91 -4.00 0.12
C ILE A 222 -9.57 -3.27 0.25
N ASP A 223 -9.59 -2.13 0.94
CA ASP A 223 -8.42 -1.32 1.27
C ASP A 223 -7.77 -0.66 0.03
N GLU A 224 -6.44 -0.65 -0.08
CA GLU A 224 -5.72 -0.21 -1.28
C GLU A 224 -5.03 -1.38 -1.96
N ILE A 225 -4.68 -1.21 -3.23
CA ILE A 225 -4.00 -2.25 -4.00
C ILE A 225 -2.90 -1.64 -4.87
N HIS A 226 -1.74 -2.31 -4.86
CA HIS A 226 -0.63 -2.07 -5.80
C HIS A 226 -0.07 -0.64 -5.76
N THR A 227 -0.19 0.02 -4.60
CA THR A 227 0.39 1.33 -4.33
C THR A 227 1.82 1.19 -3.77
N PRO A 228 2.64 2.26 -3.78
CA PRO A 228 3.93 2.28 -3.08
C PRO A 228 3.85 2.13 -1.54
N ASP A 229 2.65 2.25 -0.94
CA ASP A 229 2.46 2.00 0.49
C ASP A 229 2.10 0.52 0.76
N SER A 230 1.45 -0.17 -0.18
CA SER A 230 1.08 -1.59 -0.07
C SER A 230 2.06 -2.56 -0.73
N SER A 231 2.97 -2.06 -1.57
CA SER A 231 3.72 -2.87 -2.52
C SER A 231 5.12 -2.32 -2.77
N ARG A 232 6.07 -3.22 -3.06
CA ARG A 232 7.41 -2.86 -3.52
C ARG A 232 7.49 -2.88 -5.03
N TYR A 233 8.05 -1.81 -5.60
CA TYR A 233 8.34 -1.70 -7.02
C TYR A 233 9.81 -1.45 -7.26
N TRP A 234 10.43 -2.28 -8.12
CA TRP A 234 11.76 -2.02 -8.63
C TRP A 234 11.71 -1.44 -10.04
N ILE A 235 12.70 -0.61 -10.37
CA ILE A 235 13.00 -0.26 -11.76
C ILE A 235 13.58 -1.49 -12.46
N ALA A 236 12.94 -1.93 -13.56
CA ALA A 236 13.36 -3.11 -14.29
C ALA A 236 14.75 -2.92 -14.94
N ASP A 237 15.02 -1.72 -15.43
CA ASP A 237 16.31 -1.40 -16.06
C ASP A 237 17.48 -1.59 -15.08
N GLY A 238 18.46 -2.37 -15.53
CA GLY A 238 19.63 -2.76 -14.74
C GLY A 238 19.36 -3.74 -13.58
N SER A 239 18.14 -4.25 -13.40
CA SER A 239 17.77 -5.06 -12.21
C SER A 239 18.51 -6.40 -12.14
N GLU A 240 18.59 -7.13 -13.26
CA GLU A 240 19.32 -8.40 -13.36
C GLU A 240 20.82 -8.21 -13.12
N GLN A 241 21.41 -7.13 -13.65
CA GLN A 241 22.82 -6.81 -13.45
C GLN A 241 23.11 -6.50 -11.98
N ARG A 242 22.24 -5.74 -11.31
CA ARG A 242 22.36 -5.48 -9.86
C ARG A 242 22.25 -6.76 -9.06
N PHE A 243 21.29 -7.62 -9.38
CA PHE A 243 21.15 -8.93 -8.73
C PHE A 243 22.40 -9.81 -8.91
N ALA A 244 22.94 -9.90 -10.13
CA ALA A 244 24.14 -10.68 -10.41
C ALA A 244 25.37 -10.20 -9.62
N LYS A 245 25.46 -8.90 -9.34
CA LYS A 245 26.53 -8.28 -8.55
C LYS A 245 26.26 -8.24 -7.03
N GLY A 246 25.05 -8.60 -6.59
CA GLY A 246 24.64 -8.45 -5.18
C GLY A 246 24.44 -7.00 -4.75
N GLU A 247 24.14 -6.10 -5.69
CA GLU A 247 23.84 -4.69 -5.43
C GLU A 247 22.36 -4.47 -5.09
N ASP A 248 22.06 -3.43 -4.31
CA ASP A 248 20.70 -3.06 -3.94
C ASP A 248 19.86 -2.64 -5.16
N GLN A 249 18.62 -3.11 -5.23
CA GLN A 249 17.69 -2.73 -6.29
C GLN A 249 17.23 -1.27 -6.20
N LYS A 250 16.98 -0.66 -7.36
CA LYS A 250 16.41 0.70 -7.43
C LYS A 250 14.91 0.65 -7.19
N MET A 251 14.44 1.28 -6.12
CA MET A 251 13.03 1.30 -5.71
C MET A 251 12.40 2.70 -5.89
N LEU A 252 11.11 2.73 -6.19
CA LEU A 252 10.28 3.96 -6.23
C LEU A 252 9.26 3.97 -5.09
N ASP A 253 9.69 3.66 -3.88
CA ASP A 253 8.81 3.54 -2.72
C ASP A 253 9.37 4.26 -1.48
N LYS A 254 8.69 4.04 -0.36
CA LYS A 254 9.01 4.60 0.96
C LYS A 254 10.37 4.18 1.50
N GLU A 255 11.02 3.14 0.95
CA GLU A 255 12.31 2.67 1.44
C GLU A 255 13.38 3.75 1.28
N PHE A 256 13.29 4.60 0.25
CA PHE A 256 14.15 5.78 0.12
C PHE A 256 14.11 6.66 1.38
N PHE A 257 12.91 7.00 1.86
CA PHE A 257 12.74 7.84 3.03
C PHE A 257 13.20 7.16 4.32
N ARG A 258 12.96 5.85 4.43
CA ARG A 258 13.44 5.04 5.56
C ARG A 258 14.98 5.04 5.61
N GLN A 259 15.64 4.83 4.48
CA GLN A 259 17.10 4.86 4.38
C GLN A 259 17.66 6.25 4.67
N TRP A 260 17.01 7.32 4.19
CA TRP A 260 17.38 8.69 4.53
C TRP A 260 17.30 8.96 6.04
N LEU A 261 16.22 8.52 6.72
CA LEU A 261 16.10 8.65 8.18
C LEU A 261 17.24 7.93 8.92
N ILE A 262 17.60 6.72 8.48
CA ILE A 262 18.67 5.94 9.12
C ILE A 262 20.03 6.59 8.89
N ARG A 263 20.35 6.93 7.64
CA ARG A 263 21.70 7.39 7.24
C ARG A 263 21.96 8.84 7.62
N GLU A 264 21.00 9.72 7.37
CA GLU A 264 21.18 11.18 7.54
C GLU A 264 20.72 11.67 8.91
N ARG A 265 19.84 10.93 9.59
CA ARG A 265 19.27 11.33 10.90
C ARG A 265 19.56 10.36 12.04
N GLY A 266 20.14 9.19 11.76
CA GLY A 266 20.35 8.15 12.77
C GLY A 266 19.07 7.62 13.39
N TYR A 267 17.90 7.86 12.77
CA TYR A 267 16.60 7.57 13.36
C TYR A 267 16.12 6.18 12.98
N GLN A 268 15.87 5.33 13.99
CA GLN A 268 15.45 3.94 13.81
C GLN A 268 14.04 3.64 14.36
N GLY A 269 13.28 4.68 14.71
CA GLY A 269 11.89 4.61 15.18
C GLY A 269 11.69 5.05 16.64
N ASP A 270 12.76 5.04 17.41
CA ASP A 270 12.84 5.45 18.81
C ASP A 270 13.30 6.90 18.98
N GLY A 271 12.94 7.51 20.11
CA GLY A 271 13.31 8.89 20.43
C GLY A 271 12.47 9.99 19.75
N PRO A 272 12.90 11.26 19.88
CA PRO A 272 12.23 12.40 19.27
C PRO A 272 12.31 12.33 17.74
N LEU A 273 11.27 12.82 17.06
CA LEU A 273 11.27 12.85 15.59
C LEU A 273 12.36 13.83 15.11
N PRO A 274 13.24 13.41 14.18
CA PRO A 274 14.20 14.33 13.58
C PRO A 274 13.49 15.35 12.69
N ALA A 275 14.13 16.50 12.45
CA ALA A 275 13.65 17.46 11.48
C ALA A 275 13.63 16.84 10.08
N ILE A 276 12.50 16.98 9.38
CA ILE A 276 12.31 16.49 8.00
C ILE A 276 12.16 17.71 7.09
N PRO A 277 13.23 18.11 6.36
CA PRO A 277 13.19 19.28 5.49
C PRO A 277 12.20 19.14 4.35
N ASP A 278 11.64 20.26 3.91
CA ASP A 278 10.70 20.33 2.80
C ASP A 278 11.27 19.81 1.48
N ALA A 279 12.58 19.96 1.26
CA ALA A 279 13.26 19.38 0.10
C ALA A 279 13.14 17.84 0.06
N VAL A 280 13.26 17.17 1.21
CA VAL A 280 13.12 15.71 1.30
C VAL A 280 11.66 15.29 1.11
N ARG A 281 10.71 16.09 1.60
CA ARG A 281 9.28 15.87 1.40
C ARG A 281 8.89 15.99 -0.07
N ALA A 282 9.39 17.02 -0.75
CA ALA A 282 9.17 17.24 -2.17
C ALA A 282 9.84 16.16 -3.03
N GLU A 283 11.09 15.76 -2.71
CA GLU A 283 11.77 14.66 -3.41
C GLU A 283 10.99 13.35 -3.31
N LEU A 284 10.52 13.01 -2.11
CA LEU A 284 9.70 11.82 -1.91
C LEU A 284 8.39 11.92 -2.69
N ALA A 285 7.70 13.06 -2.65
CA ALA A 285 6.49 13.28 -3.45
C ALA A 285 6.75 13.08 -4.95
N GLY A 286 7.89 13.55 -5.46
CA GLY A 286 8.32 13.32 -6.85
C GLY A 286 8.40 11.84 -7.21
N LYS A 287 8.93 11.00 -6.31
CA LYS A 287 9.00 9.53 -6.50
C LYS A 287 7.60 8.89 -6.53
N TYR A 288 6.69 9.31 -5.65
CA TYR A 288 5.30 8.85 -5.68
C TYR A 288 4.62 9.22 -7.00
N VAL A 289 4.78 10.46 -7.46
CA VAL A 289 4.22 10.95 -8.74
C VAL A 289 4.82 10.19 -9.92
N GLU A 290 6.14 9.97 -9.94
CA GLU A 290 6.82 9.19 -11.00
C GLU A 290 6.28 7.76 -11.07
N LEU A 291 6.11 7.10 -9.93
CA LEU A 291 5.54 5.75 -9.91
C LEU A 291 4.10 5.74 -10.42
N ALA A 292 3.28 6.71 -10.02
CA ALA A 292 1.90 6.84 -10.48
C ALA A 292 1.82 7.07 -12.00
N GLU A 293 2.66 7.95 -12.52
CA GLU A 293 2.78 8.26 -13.95
C GLU A 293 3.18 7.00 -14.74
N LYS A 294 4.20 6.26 -14.29
CA LYS A 294 4.61 5.00 -14.92
C LYS A 294 3.50 3.95 -14.88
N LEU A 295 2.86 3.73 -13.72
CA LEU A 295 1.85 2.68 -13.54
C LEU A 295 0.59 2.97 -14.34
N THR A 296 0.06 4.20 -14.25
CA THR A 296 -1.19 4.56 -14.92
C THR A 296 -0.97 4.82 -16.41
N GLY A 297 0.22 5.31 -16.79
CA GLY A 297 0.52 5.79 -18.13
C GLY A 297 0.06 7.22 -18.39
N GLU A 298 -0.39 7.93 -17.34
CA GLU A 298 -0.88 9.31 -17.41
C GLU A 298 -0.18 10.16 -16.34
N GLU A 299 0.23 11.37 -16.70
CA GLU A 299 0.75 12.31 -15.71
C GLU A 299 -0.39 12.80 -14.80
N PRO A 300 -0.28 12.64 -13.47
CA PRO A 300 -1.30 13.16 -12.56
C PRO A 300 -1.41 14.68 -12.69
N ARG A 301 -2.63 15.18 -12.90
CA ARG A 301 -2.90 16.62 -12.85
C ARG A 301 -2.87 17.10 -11.39
N LEU A 302 -1.74 17.67 -11.00
CA LEU A 302 -1.53 18.22 -9.65
C LEU A 302 -1.92 19.70 -9.62
N GLU A 303 -2.82 20.07 -8.70
CA GLU A 303 -3.27 21.44 -8.52
C GLU A 303 -2.92 21.93 -7.12
N VAL A 304 -2.12 23.00 -7.04
CA VAL A 304 -1.76 23.60 -5.75
C VAL A 304 -2.98 24.23 -5.11
N GLY A 305 -3.22 23.92 -3.84
CA GLY A 305 -4.28 24.53 -3.04
C GLY A 305 -4.69 23.67 -1.85
N ASP A 306 -5.57 24.23 -1.02
CA ASP A 306 -6.06 23.58 0.20
C ASP A 306 -6.75 22.23 -0.10
N THR A 307 -6.06 21.13 0.24
CA THR A 307 -6.54 19.76 0.05
C THR A 307 -7.84 19.50 0.81
N ARG A 308 -8.00 20.03 2.02
CA ARG A 308 -9.22 19.84 2.82
C ARG A 308 -10.39 20.54 2.15
N ALA A 309 -10.21 21.79 1.73
CA ALA A 309 -11.26 22.56 1.06
C ALA A 309 -11.65 21.93 -0.29
N ARG A 310 -10.67 21.38 -1.04
CA ARG A 310 -10.95 20.66 -2.30
C ARG A 310 -11.84 19.45 -2.06
N ILE A 311 -11.47 18.59 -1.10
CA ILE A 311 -12.24 17.41 -0.71
C ILE A 311 -13.65 17.80 -0.26
N GLU A 312 -13.79 18.85 0.57
CA GLU A 312 -15.09 19.30 1.05
C GLU A 312 -16.01 19.73 -0.10
N ARG A 313 -15.51 20.54 -1.05
CA ARG A 313 -16.28 20.94 -2.24
C ARG A 313 -16.72 19.74 -3.07
N ALA A 314 -15.82 18.78 -3.28
CA ALA A 314 -16.10 17.58 -4.07
C ALA A 314 -17.19 16.70 -3.41
N LEU A 315 -17.08 16.49 -2.09
CA LEU A 315 -18.07 15.75 -1.32
C LEU A 315 -19.45 16.43 -1.35
N ARG A 316 -19.51 17.77 -1.21
CA ARG A 316 -20.77 18.53 -1.32
C ARG A 316 -21.38 18.45 -2.72
N ALA A 317 -20.57 18.59 -3.77
CA ALA A 317 -21.02 18.48 -5.16
C ALA A 317 -21.66 17.10 -5.46
N LYS A 318 -21.13 16.05 -4.81
CA LYS A 318 -21.62 14.67 -4.91
C LYS A 318 -22.67 14.30 -3.85
N LYS A 319 -23.08 15.25 -3.00
CA LYS A 319 -24.09 15.08 -1.94
C LYS A 319 -23.72 14.04 -0.87
N TYR A 320 -22.42 13.92 -0.57
CA TYR A 320 -21.91 13.15 0.57
C TYR A 320 -21.84 13.99 1.86
N LEU A 321 -21.68 15.31 1.71
CA LEU A 321 -21.75 16.34 2.76
C LEU A 321 -22.88 17.32 2.45
#